data_AF-G2YL89-F1
#
_entry.id   AF-G2YL89-F1
#
_cell.length_a   1.000
_cell.length_b   1.000
_cell.length_c   1.000
_cell.angle_alpha   90.00
_cell.angle_beta   90.00
_cell.angle_gamma   90.00
#
_symmetry.space_group_name_H-M   'P 1'
#
loop_
_entity.id
_entity.type
_entity.pdbx_description
1 polymer ?
#
loop_
_entity_poly.entity_id
_entity_poly.type
_entity_poly.pdbx_seq_one_letter_code
_entity_poly.pdbx_strand_id
1 'polypeptide(L)'
;MLPSLPHKTGADAHHLNRDEIALLSRTTLVDISKPSIAVVTEALVQLLEDLARPYKTISAHPLHVLHSEFYVLELLAECCTTHWESINDSENTSDRENAPSQGFRSNDSIKPEGRRASRNKLLARDNPPEALDDDLAKRIIDVIKLFSNPIPDGYVLPAFNILDDVLGTSPASQSPGLDPLNGTNGQQNTTEAAILIQEHSESTEACIRKVVEFVSFSNWPRTLEYLRGSLRGLLAAQSSNGNQAQNGAVVDDEALVTVRLIPSFWVDSRKLGVVIQELCGSFLHLRKAFQTIVAIVVPQLITRWLERNPEEFIQLHTMHKRLDGGAETLFDMTNTMIDAGRRKTLLFPFQTSLLFLLPDVFEVASNMRDIKSSSISKKVSFLEMLRKTLRNRNEAAIYCLTSVLRMSRKKCVKQYSGDIPWARKTQA
;
A
#
# COMPACT_ATOMS: atom_id res chain seq x y z
N MET A 1 7.33 -10.16 -32.45
CA MET A 1 6.09 -9.73 -33.13
C MET A 1 4.98 -9.78 -32.10
N LEU A 2 4.66 -8.63 -31.50
CA LEU A 2 3.51 -8.52 -30.58
C LEU A 2 2.23 -8.77 -31.38
N PRO A 3 1.34 -9.68 -30.95
CA PRO A 3 0.03 -9.83 -31.60
C PRO A 3 -0.76 -8.52 -31.48
N SER A 4 -1.55 -8.23 -32.50
CA SER A 4 -2.23 -6.95 -32.70
C SER A 4 -3.09 -6.58 -31.51
N LEU A 5 -2.67 -5.55 -30.78
CA LEU A 5 -3.38 -5.01 -29.62
C LEU A 5 -4.76 -4.46 -30.02
N PRO A 6 -5.76 -4.49 -29.13
CA PRO A 6 -7.16 -4.12 -29.40
C PRO A 6 -7.36 -2.75 -30.04
N HIS A 7 -6.46 -1.79 -29.79
CA HIS A 7 -6.49 -0.46 -30.39
C HIS A 7 -6.32 -0.46 -31.93
N LYS A 8 -5.83 -1.55 -32.52
CA LYS A 8 -5.74 -1.71 -33.98
C LYS A 8 -6.87 -2.55 -34.59
N THR A 9 -7.63 -3.28 -33.77
CA THR A 9 -8.48 -4.38 -34.27
C THR A 9 -9.96 -4.22 -33.92
N GLY A 10 -10.35 -3.30 -33.02
CA GLY A 10 -11.76 -3.03 -32.71
C GLY A 10 -12.54 -4.23 -32.18
N ALA A 11 -11.86 -5.24 -31.64
CA ALA A 11 -12.48 -6.47 -31.16
C ALA A 11 -12.78 -6.39 -29.66
N ASP A 12 -13.98 -6.86 -29.29
CA ASP A 12 -14.49 -6.93 -27.92
C ASP A 12 -13.50 -7.61 -26.96
N ALA A 13 -13.40 -7.06 -25.74
CA ALA A 13 -12.54 -7.52 -24.66
C ALA A 13 -12.70 -9.03 -24.33
N HIS A 14 -13.83 -9.64 -24.70
CA HIS A 14 -14.09 -11.07 -24.54
C HIS A 14 -13.29 -11.99 -25.47
N HIS A 15 -12.71 -11.48 -26.58
CA HIS A 15 -11.91 -12.29 -27.51
C HIS A 15 -10.42 -12.42 -27.12
N LEU A 16 -9.87 -11.51 -26.31
CA LEU A 16 -8.45 -11.53 -25.94
C LEU A 16 -8.08 -12.68 -24.98
N ASN A 17 -9.05 -13.11 -24.15
CA ASN A 17 -8.89 -14.26 -23.24
C ASN A 17 -8.94 -15.62 -23.96
N ARG A 18 -9.23 -15.63 -25.27
CA ARG A 18 -9.42 -16.85 -26.07
C ARG A 18 -8.35 -17.05 -27.14
N ASP A 19 -7.43 -16.10 -27.28
CA ASP A 19 -6.30 -16.22 -28.22
C ASP A 19 -5.13 -16.91 -27.50
N GLU A 20 -4.98 -18.22 -27.73
CA GLU A 20 -3.85 -19.01 -27.19
C GLU A 20 -2.49 -18.35 -27.51
N ILE A 21 -2.42 -17.65 -28.64
CA ILE A 21 -1.25 -16.88 -29.07
C ILE A 21 -1.00 -15.68 -28.16
N ALA A 22 -2.04 -14.95 -27.75
CA ALA A 22 -1.92 -13.83 -26.84
C ALA A 22 -1.47 -14.30 -25.44
N LEU A 23 -2.05 -15.39 -24.94
CA LEU A 23 -1.65 -16.02 -23.67
C LEU A 23 -0.20 -16.52 -23.72
N LEU A 24 0.20 -17.20 -24.80
CA LEU A 24 1.58 -17.65 -24.99
C LEU A 24 2.56 -16.47 -25.08
N SER A 25 2.18 -15.39 -25.75
CA SER A 25 3.01 -14.19 -25.84
C SER A 25 3.16 -13.51 -24.48
N ARG A 26 2.10 -13.49 -23.66
CA ARG A 26 2.10 -12.97 -22.29
C ARG A 26 3.05 -13.77 -21.41
N THR A 27 2.90 -15.10 -21.36
CA THR A 27 3.76 -15.97 -20.54
C THR A 27 5.23 -15.87 -20.97
N THR A 28 5.49 -15.86 -22.28
CA THR A 28 6.85 -15.70 -22.80
C THR A 28 7.45 -14.35 -22.40
N LEU A 29 6.68 -13.25 -22.47
CA LEU A 29 7.17 -11.92 -22.07
C LEU A 29 7.46 -11.88 -20.56
N VAL A 30 6.60 -12.48 -19.74
CA VAL A 30 6.82 -12.59 -18.29
C VAL A 30 8.08 -13.42 -17.99
N ASP A 31 8.32 -14.51 -18.72
CA ASP A 31 9.55 -15.29 -18.57
C ASP A 31 10.81 -14.52 -19.01
N ILE A 32 10.74 -13.72 -20.07
CA ILE A 32 11.84 -12.84 -20.51
C ILE A 32 12.08 -11.69 -19.52
N SER A 33 11.05 -11.25 -18.78
CA SER A 33 11.19 -10.20 -17.78
C SER A 33 12.06 -10.62 -16.58
N LYS A 34 12.17 -11.93 -16.30
CA LYS A 34 13.02 -12.47 -15.22
C LYS A 34 14.48 -12.02 -15.35
N PRO A 35 15.17 -12.19 -16.50
CA PRO A 35 16.54 -11.70 -16.68
C PRO A 35 16.65 -10.25 -17.15
N SER A 36 15.58 -9.61 -17.65
CA SER A 36 15.69 -8.35 -18.41
C SER A 36 14.58 -7.33 -18.11
N ILE A 37 14.26 -7.14 -16.83
CA ILE A 37 13.14 -6.29 -16.40
C ILE A 37 13.21 -4.87 -16.96
N ALA A 38 14.39 -4.25 -17.00
CA ALA A 38 14.54 -2.87 -17.46
C ALA A 38 14.05 -2.67 -18.91
N VAL A 39 14.41 -3.59 -19.82
CA VAL A 39 14.02 -3.52 -21.24
C VAL A 39 12.52 -3.78 -21.41
N VAL A 40 11.98 -4.75 -20.68
CA VAL A 40 10.55 -5.08 -20.75
C VAL A 40 9.71 -3.92 -20.20
N THR A 41 10.10 -3.38 -19.03
CA THR A 41 9.42 -2.24 -18.41
C THR A 41 9.51 -0.99 -19.28
N GLU A 42 10.67 -0.69 -19.87
CA GLU A 42 10.84 0.41 -20.83
C GLU A 42 9.84 0.33 -21.99
N ALA A 43 9.73 -0.85 -22.62
CA ALA A 43 8.82 -1.06 -23.75
C ALA A 43 7.34 -0.96 -23.34
N LEU A 44 6.95 -1.51 -22.18
CA LEU A 44 5.58 -1.46 -21.68
C LEU A 44 5.18 -0.05 -21.25
N VAL A 45 6.07 0.69 -20.61
CA VAL A 45 5.85 2.09 -20.22
C VAL A 45 5.74 2.98 -21.45
N GLN A 46 6.61 2.82 -22.45
CA GLN A 46 6.51 3.54 -23.71
C GLN A 46 5.17 3.28 -24.42
N LEU A 47 4.70 2.03 -24.41
CA LEU A 47 3.39 1.68 -24.98
C LEU A 47 2.24 2.37 -24.24
N LEU A 48 2.27 2.42 -22.90
CA LEU A 48 1.27 3.13 -22.10
C LEU A 48 1.29 4.63 -22.39
N GLU A 49 2.48 5.23 -22.51
CA GLU A 49 2.65 6.65 -22.85
C GLU A 49 2.09 6.96 -24.25
N ASP A 50 2.32 6.09 -25.23
CA ASP A 50 1.83 6.28 -26.59
C ASP A 50 0.31 6.11 -26.70
N LEU A 51 -0.28 5.21 -25.91
CA LEU A 51 -1.73 5.04 -25.82
C LEU A 51 -2.41 6.24 -25.13
N ALA A 52 -1.77 6.80 -24.10
CA ALA A 52 -2.29 7.94 -23.34
C ALA A 52 -2.08 9.29 -24.05
N ARG A 53 -1.02 9.44 -24.86
CA ARG A 53 -0.61 10.69 -25.53
C ARG A 53 -1.75 11.49 -26.20
N PRO A 54 -2.74 10.87 -26.88
CA PRO A 54 -3.80 11.61 -27.56
C PRO A 54 -4.83 12.26 -26.63
N TYR A 55 -4.84 11.91 -25.34
CA TYR A 55 -5.92 12.21 -24.42
C TYR A 55 -5.43 12.96 -23.18
N LYS A 56 -6.30 13.81 -22.61
CA LYS A 56 -5.95 14.63 -21.44
C LYS A 56 -6.24 13.95 -20.11
N THR A 57 -7.24 13.07 -20.07
CA THR A 57 -7.69 12.35 -18.88
C THR A 57 -8.14 10.96 -19.26
N ILE A 58 -7.95 9.98 -18.38
CA ILE A 58 -8.31 8.58 -18.64
C ILE A 58 -9.80 8.41 -19.01
N SER A 59 -10.69 9.22 -18.43
CA SER A 59 -12.13 9.19 -18.75
C SER A 59 -12.46 9.66 -20.17
N ALA A 60 -11.52 10.29 -20.87
CA ALA A 60 -11.67 10.69 -22.27
C ALA A 60 -11.16 9.62 -23.25
N HIS A 61 -10.58 8.52 -22.75
CA HIS A 61 -10.04 7.46 -23.59
C HIS A 61 -11.19 6.60 -24.15
N PRO A 62 -11.16 6.22 -25.44
CA PRO A 62 -12.09 5.25 -26.00
C PRO A 62 -11.99 3.89 -25.31
N LEU A 63 -13.09 3.15 -25.24
CA LEU A 63 -13.17 1.86 -24.53
C LEU A 63 -12.09 0.86 -24.97
N HIS A 64 -11.78 0.78 -26.26
CA HIS A 64 -10.75 -0.12 -26.79
C HIS A 64 -9.32 0.29 -26.38
N VAL A 65 -9.08 1.58 -26.15
CA VAL A 65 -7.80 2.08 -25.61
C VAL A 65 -7.72 1.73 -24.14
N LEU A 66 -8.78 1.97 -23.36
CA LEU A 66 -8.84 1.64 -21.93
C LEU A 66 -8.59 0.15 -21.66
N HIS A 67 -9.23 -0.74 -22.41
CA HIS A 67 -8.97 -2.18 -22.28
C HIS A 67 -7.51 -2.54 -22.59
N SER A 68 -6.90 -1.89 -23.59
CA SER A 68 -5.49 -2.11 -23.92
C SER A 68 -4.58 -1.60 -22.80
N GLU A 69 -4.88 -0.44 -22.22
CA GLU A 69 -4.13 0.16 -21.13
C GLU A 69 -4.20 -0.66 -19.84
N PHE A 70 -5.39 -1.13 -19.44
CA PHE A 70 -5.54 -2.02 -18.29
C PHE A 70 -4.78 -3.33 -18.48
N TYR A 71 -4.82 -3.92 -19.67
CA TYR A 71 -4.07 -5.14 -19.97
C TYR A 71 -2.55 -4.91 -19.86
N VAL A 72 -2.03 -3.81 -20.41
CA VAL A 72 -0.60 -3.49 -20.36
C VAL A 72 -0.16 -3.16 -18.92
N LEU A 73 -1.00 -2.47 -18.14
CA LEU A 73 -0.73 -2.22 -16.71
C LEU A 73 -0.68 -3.52 -15.90
N GLU A 74 -1.60 -4.45 -16.17
CA GLU A 74 -1.61 -5.76 -15.52
C GLU A 74 -0.36 -6.58 -15.87
N LEU A 75 0.04 -6.55 -17.14
CA LEU A 75 1.26 -7.21 -17.62
C LEU A 75 2.52 -6.59 -17.01
N LEU A 76 2.58 -5.26 -16.90
CA LEU A 76 3.67 -4.56 -16.21
C LEU A 76 3.76 -5.00 -14.74
N ALA A 77 2.62 -5.07 -14.03
CA ALA A 77 2.57 -5.51 -12.65
C ALA A 77 3.00 -6.98 -12.47
N GLU A 78 2.64 -7.85 -13.41
CA GLU A 78 3.07 -9.25 -13.44
C GLU A 78 4.57 -9.36 -13.69
N CYS A 79 5.12 -8.67 -14.69
CA CYS A 79 6.57 -8.64 -14.96
C CYS A 79 7.38 -8.17 -13.74
N CYS A 80 6.99 -7.06 -13.09
CA CYS A 80 7.65 -6.57 -11.89
C CYS A 80 7.59 -7.58 -10.74
N THR A 81 6.46 -8.27 -10.58
CA THR A 81 6.26 -9.28 -9.52
C THR A 81 7.11 -10.52 -9.78
N THR A 82 7.04 -11.10 -10.97
CA THR A 82 7.74 -12.33 -11.32
C THR A 82 9.25 -12.15 -11.37
N HIS A 83 9.74 -11.01 -11.86
CA HIS A 83 11.17 -10.68 -11.80
C HIS A 83 11.65 -10.65 -10.35
N TRP A 84 10.92 -9.97 -9.47
CA TRP A 84 11.31 -9.87 -8.07
C TRP A 84 11.23 -11.21 -7.32
N GLU A 85 10.23 -12.05 -7.63
CA GLU A 85 10.15 -13.42 -7.09
C GLU A 85 11.33 -14.28 -7.56
N SER A 86 11.70 -14.19 -8.85
CA SER A 86 12.85 -14.92 -9.41
C SER A 86 14.17 -14.62 -8.69
N ILE A 87 14.40 -13.36 -8.29
CA ILE A 87 15.59 -12.96 -7.54
C ILE A 87 15.62 -13.65 -6.18
N ASN A 88 14.50 -13.61 -5.45
CA ASN A 88 14.40 -14.19 -4.11
C ASN A 88 14.42 -15.73 -4.12
N ASP A 89 13.96 -16.38 -5.20
CA ASP A 89 14.04 -17.84 -5.34
C ASP A 89 15.45 -18.34 -5.69
N SER A 90 16.20 -17.59 -6.51
CA SER A 90 17.55 -17.99 -6.96
C SER A 90 18.58 -18.08 -5.83
N GLU A 91 18.48 -17.22 -4.81
CA GLU A 91 19.39 -17.25 -3.65
C GLU A 91 18.99 -18.31 -2.60
N ASN A 92 17.69 -18.57 -2.44
CA ASN A 92 17.21 -19.64 -1.56
C ASN A 92 17.66 -21.04 -2.04
N THR A 93 17.94 -21.21 -3.35
CA THR A 93 18.54 -22.42 -3.88
C THR A 93 20.02 -22.55 -3.56
N SER A 94 20.79 -21.46 -3.52
CA SER A 94 22.21 -21.51 -3.14
C SER A 94 22.44 -21.85 -1.66
N ASP A 95 21.51 -21.47 -0.76
CA ASP A 95 21.60 -21.83 0.65
C ASP A 95 21.24 -23.31 0.93
N ARG A 96 20.45 -23.94 0.07
CA ARG A 96 20.07 -25.36 0.20
C ARG A 96 21.16 -26.33 -0.23
N GLU A 97 22.06 -25.93 -1.13
CA GLU A 97 23.17 -26.79 -1.59
C GLU A 97 24.29 -26.94 -0.55
N ASN A 98 24.31 -26.12 0.51
CA ASN A 98 25.31 -26.19 1.59
C ASN A 98 24.84 -26.92 2.86
N ALA A 99 23.65 -27.52 2.86
CA ALA A 99 23.17 -28.33 3.98
C ALA A 99 23.58 -29.82 3.80
N PRO A 100 24.32 -30.42 4.74
CA PRO A 100 24.71 -31.83 4.63
C PRO A 100 23.45 -32.71 4.66
N SER A 101 23.30 -33.53 3.62
CA SER A 101 22.14 -34.38 3.39
C SER A 101 22.11 -35.54 4.38
N GLN A 102 21.40 -35.40 5.50
CA GLN A 102 20.93 -36.56 6.26
C GLN A 102 19.51 -36.93 5.82
N GLY A 103 19.45 -37.98 5.00
CA GLY A 103 18.19 -38.56 4.54
C GLY A 103 17.53 -39.38 5.64
N PHE A 104 16.25 -39.09 5.91
CA PHE A 104 15.27 -40.09 6.31
C PHE A 104 13.91 -39.70 5.73
N ARG A 105 13.37 -40.59 4.90
CA ARG A 105 11.99 -40.52 4.41
C ARG A 105 11.06 -41.01 5.52
N SER A 106 10.05 -40.23 5.87
CA SER A 106 8.79 -40.78 6.38
C SER A 106 7.59 -39.99 5.83
N ASN A 107 6.72 -40.77 5.22
CA ASN A 107 5.36 -40.47 4.81
C ASN A 107 4.51 -40.28 6.09
N ASP A 108 3.69 -39.22 6.21
CA ASP A 108 2.28 -39.23 6.65
C ASP A 108 1.78 -37.80 7.01
N SER A 109 0.49 -37.58 6.74
CA SER A 109 -0.44 -36.69 7.44
C SER A 109 -0.56 -35.20 7.05
N ILE A 110 -1.70 -34.94 6.42
CA ILE A 110 -2.39 -33.66 6.15
C ILE A 110 -2.44 -32.77 7.41
N LYS A 111 -1.90 -31.54 7.33
CA LYS A 111 -2.15 -30.42 8.27
C LYS A 111 -2.50 -29.13 7.52
N PRO A 112 -3.46 -28.31 7.99
CA PRO A 112 -3.90 -27.10 7.32
C PRO A 112 -3.11 -25.85 7.77
N GLU A 113 -1.77 -25.87 7.72
CA GLU A 113 -0.93 -24.71 8.06
C GLU A 113 -0.38 -23.95 6.83
N GLY A 114 -0.66 -24.46 5.62
CA GLY A 114 -0.06 -23.97 4.38
C GLY A 114 -0.51 -22.60 3.87
N ARG A 115 -1.66 -22.04 4.30
CA ARG A 115 -2.13 -20.75 3.72
C ARG A 115 -1.47 -19.50 4.34
N ARG A 116 -1.15 -19.51 5.64
CA ARG A 116 -0.56 -18.33 6.32
C ARG A 116 0.96 -18.29 6.24
N ALA A 117 1.64 -19.44 6.39
CA ALA A 117 3.08 -19.53 6.24
C ALA A 117 3.53 -19.16 4.82
N SER A 118 2.77 -19.59 3.80
CA SER A 118 3.04 -19.25 2.39
C SER A 118 2.77 -17.77 2.08
N ARG A 119 1.76 -17.14 2.70
CA ARG A 119 1.51 -15.69 2.54
C ARG A 119 2.65 -14.84 3.12
N ASN A 120 3.19 -15.22 4.28
CA ASN A 120 4.34 -14.53 4.86
C ASN A 120 5.63 -14.78 4.07
N LYS A 121 5.77 -15.95 3.43
CA LYS A 121 6.91 -16.27 2.57
C LYS A 121 6.88 -15.51 1.23
N LEU A 122 5.69 -15.29 0.66
CA LEU A 122 5.49 -14.44 -0.53
C LEU A 122 5.75 -12.94 -0.26
N LEU A 123 5.72 -12.52 1.01
CA LEU A 123 6.00 -11.15 1.44
C LEU A 123 7.44 -10.93 1.91
N ALA A 124 8.20 -12.00 2.15
CA ALA A 124 9.63 -11.96 2.48
C ALA A 124 10.45 -11.77 1.21
N ARG A 125 10.34 -10.56 0.64
CA ARG A 125 11.16 -10.08 -0.48
C ARG A 125 12.36 -9.35 0.11
N ASP A 126 13.28 -10.11 0.67
CA ASP A 126 14.39 -9.57 1.46
C ASP A 126 15.49 -8.95 0.56
N ASN A 127 15.52 -9.35 -0.72
CA ASN A 127 16.55 -8.91 -1.66
C ASN A 127 16.09 -7.78 -2.59
N PRO A 128 16.92 -6.72 -2.75
CA PRO A 128 16.66 -5.66 -3.72
C PRO A 128 16.65 -6.16 -5.17
N PRO A 129 15.64 -5.79 -5.97
CA PRO A 129 15.81 -5.75 -7.42
C PRO A 129 16.89 -4.73 -7.78
N GLU A 130 17.58 -4.95 -8.90
CA GLU A 130 18.50 -3.96 -9.46
C GLU A 130 17.76 -2.64 -9.72
N ALA A 131 18.42 -1.53 -9.42
CA ALA A 131 17.83 -0.21 -9.65
C ALA A 131 17.57 -0.02 -11.14
N LEU A 132 16.35 0.40 -11.48
CA LEU A 132 16.04 0.82 -12.84
C LEU A 132 16.74 2.15 -13.14
N ASP A 133 16.84 2.48 -14.42
CA ASP A 133 17.24 3.82 -14.82
C ASP A 133 16.31 4.89 -14.20
N ASP A 134 16.88 6.00 -13.76
CA ASP A 134 16.15 7.03 -13.01
C ASP A 134 15.05 7.71 -13.86
N ASP A 135 15.27 7.87 -15.17
CA ASP A 135 14.26 8.42 -16.08
C ASP A 135 13.12 7.42 -16.30
N LEU A 136 13.44 6.13 -16.39
CA LEU A 136 12.43 5.07 -16.46
C LEU A 136 11.60 5.00 -15.17
N ALA A 137 12.23 5.04 -13.99
CA ALA A 137 11.53 5.03 -12.71
C ALA A 137 10.55 6.21 -12.58
N LYS A 138 10.95 7.40 -13.04
CA LYS A 138 10.09 8.58 -13.08
C LYS A 138 8.88 8.37 -14.00
N ARG A 139 9.11 7.89 -15.23
CA ARG A 139 8.06 7.62 -16.21
C ARG A 139 7.05 6.60 -15.71
N ILE A 140 7.50 5.53 -15.04
CA ILE A 140 6.61 4.55 -14.41
C ILE A 140 5.66 5.22 -13.42
N ILE A 141 6.19 6.07 -12.53
CA ILE A 141 5.38 6.77 -11.52
C ILE A 141 4.37 7.71 -12.20
N ASP A 142 4.78 8.44 -13.23
CA ASP A 142 3.90 9.36 -13.96
C ASP A 142 2.78 8.62 -14.72
N VAL A 143 3.06 7.47 -15.33
CA VAL A 143 2.04 6.61 -15.95
C VAL A 143 1.06 6.08 -14.90
N ILE A 144 1.54 5.65 -13.73
CA ILE A 144 0.68 5.17 -12.63
C ILE A 144 -0.26 6.26 -12.11
N LYS A 145 0.16 7.53 -12.11
CA LYS A 145 -0.72 8.64 -11.72
C LYS A 145 -1.96 8.71 -12.61
N LEU A 146 -1.79 8.48 -13.92
CA LEU A 146 -2.88 8.59 -14.89
C LEU A 146 -4.04 7.66 -14.53
N PHE A 147 -3.72 6.42 -14.16
CA PHE A 147 -4.69 5.40 -13.74
C PHE A 147 -5.28 5.66 -12.34
N SER A 148 -4.70 6.58 -11.57
CA SER A 148 -5.21 6.95 -10.24
C SER A 148 -6.27 8.08 -10.28
N ASN A 149 -6.55 8.62 -11.47
CA ASN A 149 -7.54 9.66 -11.73
C ASN A 149 -8.78 9.09 -12.45
N PRO A 150 -10.00 9.65 -12.28
CA PRO A 150 -10.34 10.76 -11.40
C PRO A 150 -10.51 10.31 -9.94
N ILE A 151 -10.16 11.20 -9.02
CA ILE A 151 -10.42 11.03 -7.59
C ILE A 151 -11.87 11.48 -7.34
N PRO A 152 -12.77 10.63 -6.82
CA PRO A 152 -14.14 11.05 -6.58
C PRO A 152 -14.17 12.18 -5.54
N ASP A 153 -14.82 13.30 -5.88
CA ASP A 153 -15.03 14.41 -4.95
C ASP A 153 -15.74 13.92 -3.68
N GLY A 154 -15.12 14.14 -2.53
CA GLY A 154 -15.65 13.66 -1.24
C GLY A 154 -15.34 12.20 -0.91
N TYR A 155 -14.45 11.53 -1.65
CA TYR A 155 -13.96 10.20 -1.31
C TYR A 155 -13.25 10.20 0.05
N VAL A 156 -14.00 9.84 1.08
CA VAL A 156 -13.46 9.37 2.34
C VAL A 156 -13.08 7.92 2.07
N LEU A 157 -11.78 7.61 2.05
CA LEU A 157 -11.33 6.21 2.10
C LEU A 157 -12.14 5.54 3.22
N PRO A 158 -12.99 4.56 2.90
CA PRO A 158 -13.80 3.92 3.91
C PRO A 158 -12.85 3.38 4.98
N ALA A 159 -13.08 3.72 6.25
CA ALA A 159 -12.37 3.09 7.37
C ALA A 159 -12.49 1.54 7.34
N PHE A 160 -13.42 1.03 6.52
CA PHE A 160 -13.61 -0.35 6.12
C PHE A 160 -12.39 -1.00 5.43
N ASN A 161 -11.56 -0.26 4.69
CA ASN A 161 -10.36 -0.81 4.02
C ASN A 161 -9.19 -1.13 4.97
N ILE A 162 -9.32 -0.87 6.27
CA ILE A 162 -8.31 -1.29 7.25
C ILE A 162 -8.53 -2.76 7.70
N LEU A 163 -9.71 -3.33 7.42
CA LEU A 163 -10.08 -4.69 7.84
C LEU A 163 -10.07 -5.73 6.71
N ASP A 164 -10.38 -5.36 5.46
CA ASP A 164 -10.63 -6.38 4.43
C ASP A 164 -9.36 -7.04 3.87
N ASP A 165 -8.25 -6.29 3.80
CA ASP A 165 -6.92 -6.84 3.41
C ASP A 165 -6.40 -7.89 4.42
N VAL A 166 -6.94 -7.83 5.65
CA VAL A 166 -6.58 -8.69 6.78
C VAL A 166 -7.56 -9.86 6.99
N LEU A 167 -8.81 -9.75 6.52
CA LEU A 167 -9.86 -10.75 6.70
C LEU A 167 -10.19 -11.56 5.43
N GLY A 168 -9.75 -11.13 4.24
CA GLY A 168 -9.90 -11.94 3.01
C GLY A 168 -11.35 -12.16 2.58
N THR A 169 -12.24 -11.23 2.89
CA THR A 169 -13.63 -11.26 2.43
C THR A 169 -13.76 -10.41 1.17
N SER A 170 -13.82 -11.05 0.00
CA SER A 170 -14.31 -10.40 -1.21
C SER A 170 -15.71 -9.85 -0.93
N PRO A 171 -16.01 -8.57 -1.16
CA PRO A 171 -17.39 -8.09 -1.09
C PRO A 171 -18.17 -8.76 -2.23
N ALA A 172 -19.12 -9.62 -1.85
CA ALA A 172 -20.12 -10.13 -2.76
C ALA A 172 -20.91 -8.96 -3.35
N SER A 173 -21.09 -9.02 -4.65
CA SER A 173 -21.85 -8.14 -5.53
C SER A 173 -23.09 -7.55 -4.88
N GLN A 174 -23.13 -6.22 -4.74
CA GLN A 174 -24.39 -5.49 -4.59
C GLN A 174 -24.44 -4.41 -5.66
N SER A 175 -25.03 -4.76 -6.81
CA SER A 175 -25.44 -3.81 -7.83
C SER A 175 -26.58 -2.95 -7.29
N PRO A 176 -26.48 -1.61 -7.32
CA PRO A 176 -27.65 -0.75 -7.31
C PRO A 176 -28.21 -0.71 -8.74
N GLY A 177 -29.39 -1.30 -8.94
CA GLY A 177 -30.11 -1.21 -10.20
C GLY A 177 -30.51 0.23 -10.48
N LEU A 178 -30.19 0.72 -11.68
CA LEU A 178 -30.78 1.93 -12.26
C LEU A 178 -31.12 1.67 -13.72
N ASP A 179 -32.41 1.86 -14.04
CA ASP A 179 -33.02 1.71 -15.37
C ASP A 179 -32.44 2.72 -16.38
N PRO A 180 -32.14 2.33 -17.63
CA PRO A 180 -31.77 3.27 -18.67
C PRO A 180 -32.97 3.61 -19.56
N LEU A 181 -33.41 4.86 -19.53
CA LEU A 181 -34.12 5.47 -20.65
C LEU A 181 -33.55 6.85 -20.99
N ASN A 182 -33.40 7.04 -22.30
CA ASN A 182 -33.06 8.23 -23.08
C ASN A 182 -31.58 8.58 -23.31
N GLY A 183 -31.21 8.54 -24.60
CA GLY A 183 -29.88 8.73 -25.11
C GLY A 183 -29.53 10.16 -25.51
N THR A 184 -28.22 10.35 -25.71
CA THR A 184 -27.56 11.38 -26.52
C THR A 184 -26.12 10.87 -26.77
N ASN A 185 -25.79 10.56 -28.03
CA ASN A 185 -24.60 9.80 -28.46
C ASN A 185 -23.22 10.46 -28.20
N GLY A 186 -23.17 11.58 -27.49
CA GLY A 186 -21.91 12.21 -27.02
C GLY A 186 -21.59 11.97 -25.55
N GLN A 187 -22.61 11.65 -24.72
CA GLN A 187 -22.46 11.38 -23.28
C GLN A 187 -22.39 9.89 -22.94
N GLN A 188 -22.77 9.02 -23.90
CA GLN A 188 -22.73 7.57 -23.73
C GLN A 188 -21.30 7.04 -23.58
N ASN A 189 -20.36 7.44 -24.44
CA ASN A 189 -18.97 6.97 -24.35
C ASN A 189 -18.27 7.34 -23.04
N THR A 190 -18.50 8.56 -22.51
CA THR A 190 -17.92 8.98 -21.22
C THR A 190 -18.53 8.22 -20.05
N THR A 191 -19.82 7.87 -20.14
CA THR A 191 -20.52 7.09 -19.12
C THR A 191 -20.10 5.62 -19.15
N GLU A 192 -19.94 5.04 -20.34
CA GLU A 192 -19.44 3.67 -20.52
C GLU A 192 -17.97 3.53 -20.09
N ALA A 193 -17.12 4.52 -20.41
CA ALA A 193 -15.73 4.57 -19.94
C ALA A 193 -15.66 4.64 -18.40
N ALA A 194 -16.52 5.45 -17.77
CA ALA A 194 -16.60 5.55 -16.32
C ALA A 194 -17.07 4.23 -15.67
N ILE A 195 -18.03 3.52 -16.29
CA ILE A 195 -18.48 2.20 -15.82
C ILE A 195 -17.34 1.18 -15.91
N LEU A 196 -16.61 1.12 -17.02
CA LEU A 196 -15.46 0.22 -17.17
C LEU A 196 -14.33 0.53 -16.19
N ILE A 197 -14.02 1.81 -15.97
CA ILE A 197 -13.02 2.23 -14.98
C ILE A 197 -13.44 1.77 -13.58
N GLN A 198 -14.72 1.89 -13.24
CA GLN A 198 -15.26 1.44 -11.96
C GLN A 198 -15.22 -0.09 -11.82
N GLU A 199 -15.55 -0.84 -12.88
CA GLU A 199 -15.47 -2.30 -12.93
C GLU A 199 -14.04 -2.81 -12.72
N HIS A 200 -13.06 -2.17 -13.36
CA HIS A 200 -11.65 -2.54 -13.26
C HIS A 200 -10.92 -1.86 -12.09
N SER A 201 -11.60 -1.06 -11.24
CA SER A 201 -10.96 -0.24 -10.20
C SER A 201 -10.14 -1.05 -9.19
N GLU A 202 -10.65 -2.18 -8.71
CA GLU A 202 -9.95 -3.00 -7.70
C GLU A 202 -8.70 -3.69 -8.28
N SER A 203 -8.82 -4.23 -9.50
CA SER A 203 -7.69 -4.85 -10.20
C SER A 203 -6.61 -3.82 -10.54
N THR A 204 -7.03 -2.63 -10.97
CA THR A 204 -6.14 -1.50 -11.25
C THR A 204 -5.40 -1.06 -9.99
N GLU A 205 -6.09 -0.89 -8.85
CA GLU A 205 -5.45 -0.55 -7.57
C GLU A 205 -4.43 -1.63 -7.15
N ALA A 206 -4.77 -2.91 -7.34
CA ALA A 206 -3.85 -4.01 -7.05
C ALA A 206 -2.60 -3.99 -7.94
N CYS A 207 -2.75 -3.69 -9.24
CA CYS A 207 -1.64 -3.55 -10.17
C CYS A 207 -0.76 -2.34 -9.83
N ILE A 208 -1.36 -1.17 -9.60
CA ILE A 208 -0.67 0.04 -9.14
C ILE A 208 0.15 -0.27 -7.90
N ARG A 209 -0.44 -0.95 -6.91
CA ARG A 209 0.26 -1.31 -5.68
C ARG A 209 1.49 -2.17 -5.94
N LYS A 210 1.40 -3.21 -6.79
CA LYS A 210 2.52 -4.08 -7.14
C LYS A 210 3.66 -3.32 -7.82
N VAL A 211 3.33 -2.44 -8.77
CA VAL A 211 4.35 -1.67 -9.51
C VAL A 211 4.99 -0.61 -8.61
N VAL A 212 4.21 0.12 -7.83
CA VAL A 212 4.73 1.11 -6.87
C VAL A 212 5.60 0.43 -5.81
N GLU A 213 5.21 -0.74 -5.32
CA GLU A 213 6.00 -1.52 -4.37
C GLU A 213 7.37 -1.89 -4.96
N PHE A 214 7.40 -2.34 -6.22
CA PHE A 214 8.63 -2.65 -6.93
C PHE A 214 9.55 -1.43 -7.06
N VAL A 215 9.02 -0.32 -7.62
CA VAL A 215 9.80 0.91 -7.86
C VAL A 215 10.28 1.55 -6.56
N SER A 216 9.46 1.54 -5.51
CA SER A 216 9.85 2.09 -4.20
C SER A 216 10.93 1.27 -3.48
N PHE A 217 11.06 -0.02 -3.80
CA PHE A 217 12.19 -0.82 -3.37
C PHE A 217 13.44 -0.50 -4.19
N SER A 218 13.36 -0.60 -5.52
CA SER A 218 14.51 -0.50 -6.43
C SER A 218 15.08 0.92 -6.53
N ASN A 219 14.22 1.95 -6.54
CA ASN A 219 14.56 3.35 -6.82
C ASN A 219 14.05 4.29 -5.72
N TRP A 220 14.28 3.93 -4.46
CA TRP A 220 13.82 4.70 -3.28
C TRP A 220 14.12 6.21 -3.34
N PRO A 221 15.32 6.69 -3.70
CA PRO A 221 15.61 8.12 -3.75
C PRO A 221 14.65 8.90 -4.65
N ARG A 222 14.27 8.31 -5.79
CA ARG A 222 13.34 8.92 -6.75
C ARG A 222 11.91 8.92 -6.24
N THR A 223 11.44 7.80 -5.67
CA THR A 223 10.13 7.74 -5.03
C THR A 223 9.99 8.77 -3.90
N LEU A 224 11.06 8.94 -3.10
CA LEU A 224 11.08 9.91 -2.01
C LEU A 224 11.14 11.37 -2.51
N GLU A 225 11.98 11.66 -3.52
CA GLU A 225 12.04 12.98 -4.16
C GLU A 225 10.68 13.39 -4.71
N TYR A 226 9.98 12.44 -5.31
CA TYR A 226 8.65 12.61 -5.83
C TYR A 226 7.62 12.94 -4.72
N LEU A 227 7.61 12.19 -3.61
CA LEU A 227 6.78 12.51 -2.44
C LEU A 227 7.07 13.93 -1.91
N ARG A 228 8.36 14.27 -1.76
CA ARG A 228 8.79 15.61 -1.31
C ARG A 228 8.40 16.71 -2.28
N GLY A 229 8.46 16.45 -3.59
CA GLY A 229 8.01 17.36 -4.64
C GLY A 229 6.54 17.71 -4.47
N SER A 230 5.69 16.70 -4.33
CA SER A 230 4.25 16.86 -4.12
C SER A 230 3.92 17.60 -2.82
N LEU A 231 4.57 17.27 -1.71
CA LEU A 231 4.37 17.98 -0.43
C LEU A 231 4.81 19.46 -0.52
N ARG A 232 5.96 19.74 -1.14
CA ARG A 232 6.41 21.13 -1.37
C ARG A 232 5.44 21.91 -2.27
N GLY A 233 4.92 21.26 -3.32
CA GLY A 233 3.89 21.84 -4.21
C GLY A 233 2.64 22.26 -3.44
N LEU A 234 2.14 21.40 -2.55
CA LEU A 234 0.99 21.71 -1.68
C LEU A 234 1.22 22.88 -0.73
N LEU A 235 2.43 23.03 -0.21
CA LEU A 235 2.79 24.14 0.68
C LEU A 235 2.94 25.45 -0.10
N ALA A 236 3.53 25.41 -1.29
CA ALA A 236 3.69 26.58 -2.16
C ALA A 236 2.34 27.11 -2.66
N ALA A 237 1.43 26.23 -3.08
CA ALA A 237 0.10 26.59 -3.58
C ALA A 237 -0.79 27.30 -2.55
N GLN A 238 -0.49 27.18 -1.25
CA GLN A 238 -1.21 27.89 -0.19
C GLN A 238 -0.77 29.34 0.00
N SER A 239 0.43 29.70 -0.47
CA SER A 239 0.99 31.04 -0.30
C SER A 239 0.55 32.01 -1.42
N SER A 240 0.04 31.50 -2.54
CA SER A 240 -0.36 32.28 -3.71
C SER A 240 -1.84 32.71 -3.65
N ASN A 241 -2.14 33.77 -2.89
CA ASN A 241 -3.49 34.30 -2.68
C ASN A 241 -4.04 35.22 -3.80
N GLY A 242 -3.60 35.07 -5.06
CA GLY A 242 -4.10 35.92 -6.15
C GLY A 242 -3.99 35.28 -7.53
N ASN A 243 -5.13 35.04 -8.18
CA ASN A 243 -5.32 34.75 -9.61
C ASN A 243 -4.80 33.42 -10.20
N GLN A 244 -4.34 32.44 -9.39
CA GLN A 244 -3.92 31.10 -9.87
C GLN A 244 -4.82 29.93 -9.42
N ALA A 245 -6.15 30.15 -9.31
CA ALA A 245 -7.07 29.11 -8.82
C ALA A 245 -7.09 27.83 -9.69
N GLN A 246 -6.86 27.93 -11.01
CA GLN A 246 -6.83 26.77 -11.91
C GLN A 246 -5.54 25.95 -11.79
N ASN A 247 -4.37 26.61 -11.73
CA ASN A 247 -3.09 25.91 -11.53
C ASN A 247 -3.02 25.27 -10.13
N GLY A 248 -3.60 25.93 -9.13
CA GLY A 248 -3.65 25.40 -7.76
C GLY A 248 -4.50 24.13 -7.62
N ALA A 249 -5.50 23.90 -8.50
CA ALA A 249 -6.33 22.70 -8.48
C ALA A 249 -5.60 21.48 -9.06
N VAL A 250 -4.92 21.65 -10.20
CA VAL A 250 -4.12 20.57 -10.82
C VAL A 250 -2.98 20.11 -9.90
N VAL A 251 -2.32 21.05 -9.22
CA VAL A 251 -1.28 20.75 -8.23
C VAL A 251 -1.85 20.01 -7.01
N ASP A 252 -3.08 20.33 -6.60
CA ASP A 252 -3.77 19.63 -5.50
C ASP A 252 -4.05 18.18 -5.90
N ASP A 253 -4.57 17.95 -7.11
CA ASP A 253 -4.91 16.63 -7.63
C ASP A 253 -3.68 15.73 -7.78
N GLU A 254 -2.60 16.24 -8.38
CA GLU A 254 -1.35 15.48 -8.52
C GLU A 254 -0.73 15.10 -7.16
N ALA A 255 -0.76 16.03 -6.21
CA ALA A 255 -0.26 15.76 -4.88
C ALA A 255 -1.18 14.82 -4.10
N LEU A 256 -2.50 14.87 -4.36
CA LEU A 256 -3.49 13.97 -3.79
C LEU A 256 -3.24 12.52 -4.25
N VAL A 257 -3.03 12.32 -5.55
CA VAL A 257 -2.62 11.03 -6.11
C VAL A 257 -1.35 10.54 -5.42
N THR A 258 -0.33 11.40 -5.30
CA THR A 258 0.95 11.04 -4.67
C THR A 258 0.77 10.57 -3.22
N VAL A 259 0.00 11.30 -2.41
CA VAL A 259 -0.24 10.93 -1.00
C VAL A 259 -1.04 9.62 -0.91
N ARG A 260 -1.94 9.34 -1.87
CA ARG A 260 -2.69 8.08 -1.94
C ARG A 260 -1.82 6.87 -2.31
N LEU A 261 -0.68 7.07 -2.96
CA LEU A 261 0.26 5.98 -3.28
C LEU A 261 1.14 5.57 -2.10
N ILE A 262 1.20 6.36 -1.02
CA ILE A 262 2.02 6.08 0.17
C ILE A 262 1.82 4.66 0.74
N PRO A 263 0.58 4.12 0.89
CA PRO A 263 0.37 2.77 1.39
C PRO A 263 0.93 1.66 0.50
N SER A 264 1.25 1.98 -0.77
CA SER A 264 1.82 1.04 -1.73
C SER A 264 3.35 1.03 -1.70
N PHE A 265 3.98 1.97 -0.99
CA PHE A 265 5.42 1.99 -0.86
C PHE A 265 5.92 0.74 -0.12
N TRP A 266 7.01 0.19 -0.62
CA TRP A 266 7.84 -0.71 0.14
C TRP A 266 8.73 0.11 1.07
N VAL A 267 8.69 -0.20 2.37
CA VAL A 267 9.47 0.50 3.38
C VAL A 267 10.09 -0.50 4.36
N ASP A 268 11.35 -0.26 4.71
CA ASP A 268 11.99 -0.77 5.92
C ASP A 268 11.81 0.25 7.07
N SER A 269 12.29 -0.05 8.27
CA SER A 269 12.21 0.84 9.43
C SER A 269 12.77 2.24 9.16
N ARG A 270 13.88 2.33 8.40
CA ARG A 270 14.53 3.61 8.10
C ARG A 270 13.70 4.42 7.10
N LYS A 271 13.27 3.80 6.00
CA LYS A 271 12.40 4.42 4.99
C LYS A 271 11.08 4.87 5.61
N LEU A 272 10.48 4.04 6.47
CA LEU A 272 9.27 4.38 7.22
C LEU A 272 9.48 5.63 8.08
N GLY A 273 10.58 5.68 8.83
CA GLY A 273 10.95 6.85 9.63
C GLY A 273 11.05 8.13 8.81
N VAL A 274 11.69 8.06 7.64
CA VAL A 274 11.81 9.19 6.70
C VAL A 274 10.44 9.64 6.18
N VAL A 275 9.57 8.71 5.74
CA VAL A 275 8.21 9.08 5.27
C VAL A 275 7.41 9.78 6.36
N ILE A 276 7.44 9.25 7.59
CA ILE A 276 6.74 9.85 8.72
C ILE A 276 7.29 11.24 9.02
N GLN A 277 8.61 11.44 8.91
CA GLN A 277 9.25 12.74 9.13
C GLN A 277 8.80 13.79 8.10
N GLU A 278 8.76 13.44 6.82
CA GLU A 278 8.29 14.35 5.75
C GLU A 278 6.82 14.75 5.95
N LEU A 279 5.98 13.78 6.32
CA LEU A 279 4.57 14.02 6.62
C LEU A 279 4.42 14.87 7.90
N CYS A 280 5.21 14.60 8.94
CA CYS A 280 5.21 15.36 10.19
C CYS A 280 5.54 16.85 9.96
N GLY A 281 6.56 17.14 9.14
CA GLY A 281 6.96 18.50 8.83
C GLY A 281 5.88 19.30 8.09
N SER A 282 5.02 18.61 7.32
CA SER A 282 4.00 19.27 6.49
C SER A 282 2.60 19.26 7.13
N PHE A 283 2.30 18.31 8.02
CA PHE A 283 0.93 17.93 8.42
C PHE A 283 0.02 19.10 8.84
N LEU A 284 0.47 19.96 9.75
CA LEU A 284 -0.35 21.08 10.24
C LEU A 284 -0.61 22.15 9.19
N HIS A 285 0.28 22.26 8.20
CA HIS A 285 0.16 23.20 7.11
C HIS A 285 -0.69 22.66 5.95
N LEU A 286 -1.00 21.36 5.92
CA LEU A 286 -1.86 20.79 4.89
C LEU A 286 -3.33 21.19 5.08
N ARG A 287 -4.07 21.30 3.96
CA ARG A 287 -5.53 21.49 4.01
C ARG A 287 -6.20 20.32 4.73
N LYS A 288 -7.41 20.56 5.25
CA LYS A 288 -8.17 19.55 6.02
C LYS A 288 -8.37 18.22 5.28
N ALA A 289 -8.56 18.25 3.96
CA ALA A 289 -8.73 17.05 3.12
C ALA A 289 -7.46 16.18 3.12
N PHE A 290 -6.29 16.77 2.90
CA PHE A 290 -5.01 16.06 2.96
C PHE A 290 -4.71 15.54 4.36
N GLN A 291 -5.01 16.30 5.42
CA GLN A 291 -4.87 15.80 6.79
C GLN A 291 -5.73 14.55 7.04
N THR A 292 -6.96 14.50 6.51
CA THR A 292 -7.81 13.30 6.57
C THR A 292 -7.14 12.13 5.86
N ILE A 293 -6.61 12.34 4.66
CA ILE A 293 -6.00 11.27 3.86
C ILE A 293 -4.73 10.76 4.52
N VAL A 294 -3.86 11.65 5.01
CA VAL A 294 -2.66 11.28 5.79
C VAL A 294 -3.04 10.41 6.99
N ALA A 295 -4.11 10.77 7.71
CA ALA A 295 -4.62 9.98 8.84
C ALA A 295 -5.14 8.58 8.45
N ILE A 296 -5.35 8.32 7.16
CA ILE A 296 -5.79 7.02 6.63
C ILE A 296 -4.62 6.23 6.03
N VAL A 297 -3.78 6.88 5.22
CA VAL A 297 -2.69 6.20 4.50
C VAL A 297 -1.53 5.82 5.41
N VAL A 298 -1.24 6.59 6.46
CA VAL A 298 -0.14 6.27 7.39
C VAL A 298 -0.43 5.00 8.19
N PRO A 299 -1.64 4.78 8.76
CA PRO A 299 -1.98 3.50 9.37
C PRO A 299 -1.82 2.30 8.44
N GLN A 300 -2.20 2.45 7.17
CA GLN A 300 -2.06 1.40 6.17
C GLN A 300 -0.59 1.10 5.88
N LEU A 301 0.23 2.14 5.69
CA LEU A 301 1.68 2.00 5.51
C LEU A 301 2.33 1.28 6.70
N ILE A 302 2.04 1.71 7.93
CA ILE A 302 2.60 1.10 9.14
C ILE A 302 2.12 -0.36 9.26
N THR A 303 0.84 -0.63 9.01
CA THR A 303 0.30 -2.00 9.06
C THR A 303 0.99 -2.92 8.05
N ARG A 304 1.22 -2.44 6.82
CA ARG A 304 1.93 -3.22 5.79
C ARG A 304 3.39 -3.43 6.14
N TRP A 305 4.08 -2.43 6.69
CA TRP A 305 5.43 -2.63 7.23
C TRP A 305 5.46 -3.70 8.33
N LEU A 306 4.50 -3.68 9.27
CA LEU A 306 4.37 -4.70 10.33
C LEU A 306 4.07 -6.11 9.80
N GLU A 307 3.45 -6.22 8.63
CA GLU A 307 3.14 -7.49 7.97
C GLU A 307 4.32 -8.04 7.16
N ARG A 308 5.01 -7.17 6.43
CA ARG A 308 6.18 -7.52 5.61
C ARG A 308 7.43 -7.77 6.45
N ASN A 309 7.72 -6.90 7.42
CA ASN A 309 8.96 -6.89 8.21
C ASN A 309 8.68 -7.05 9.73
N PRO A 310 8.08 -8.17 10.18
CA PRO A 310 7.75 -8.35 11.59
C PRO A 310 8.98 -8.41 12.50
N GLU A 311 10.14 -8.83 11.99
CA GLU A 311 11.39 -8.90 12.76
C GLU A 311 11.87 -7.51 13.18
N GLU A 312 11.83 -6.53 12.28
CA GLU A 312 12.23 -5.16 12.59
C GLU A 312 11.37 -4.57 13.71
N PHE A 313 10.07 -4.83 13.68
CA PHE A 313 9.16 -4.42 14.75
C PHE A 313 9.50 -5.10 16.10
N ILE A 314 9.77 -6.40 16.08
CA ILE A 314 10.15 -7.14 17.29
C ILE A 314 11.48 -6.62 17.83
N GLN A 315 12.46 -6.37 16.95
CA GLN A 315 13.75 -5.80 17.32
C GLN A 315 13.57 -4.41 17.94
N LEU A 316 12.79 -3.53 17.31
CA LEU A 316 12.45 -2.19 17.81
C LEU A 316 11.90 -2.26 19.25
N HIS A 317 10.95 -3.17 19.49
CA HIS A 317 10.30 -3.39 20.79
C HIS A 317 11.13 -4.18 21.80
N THR A 318 12.19 -4.86 21.37
CA THR A 318 13.13 -5.59 22.24
C THR A 318 14.30 -4.71 22.64
N MET A 319 14.77 -3.87 21.72
CA MET A 319 15.81 -2.87 21.96
C MET A 319 15.29 -1.64 22.70
N HIS A 320 13.97 -1.53 22.89
CA HIS A 320 13.33 -0.38 23.53
C HIS A 320 13.68 0.96 22.84
N LYS A 321 13.93 0.90 21.52
CA LYS A 321 14.29 2.07 20.71
C LYS A 321 13.04 2.57 20.01
N ARG A 322 12.81 3.88 20.04
CA ARG A 322 11.74 4.51 19.24
C ARG A 322 12.14 4.57 17.77
N LEU A 323 11.16 4.55 16.87
CA LEU A 323 11.43 4.83 15.47
C LEU A 323 11.77 6.32 15.30
N ASP A 324 12.89 6.62 14.67
CA ASP A 324 13.28 7.98 14.31
C ASP A 324 12.33 8.49 13.20
N GLY A 325 11.70 9.66 13.36
CA GLY A 325 10.79 10.19 12.33
C GLY A 325 9.65 11.10 12.79
N GLY A 326 9.60 11.53 14.06
CA GLY A 326 8.57 12.48 14.52
C GLY A 326 7.18 11.88 14.79
N ALA A 327 7.08 10.55 14.95
CA ALA A 327 5.82 9.87 15.28
C ALA A 327 5.18 10.39 16.58
N GLU A 328 6.00 10.73 17.59
CA GLU A 328 5.53 11.37 18.83
C GLU A 328 4.89 12.74 18.57
N THR A 329 5.53 13.56 17.74
CA THR A 329 5.04 14.89 17.38
C THR A 329 3.71 14.81 16.63
N LEU A 330 3.57 13.89 15.65
CA LEU A 330 2.31 13.65 14.95
C LEU A 330 1.20 13.18 15.89
N PHE A 331 1.52 12.33 16.86
CA PHE A 331 0.57 11.91 17.88
C PHE A 331 0.06 13.11 18.68
N ASP A 332 0.96 13.98 19.15
CA ASP A 332 0.59 15.12 19.99
C ASP A 332 -0.23 16.18 19.20
N MET A 333 0.15 16.42 17.95
CA MET A 333 -0.61 17.28 17.01
C MET A 333 -2.05 16.78 16.84
N THR A 334 -2.22 15.48 16.60
CA THR A 334 -3.55 14.89 16.40
C THR A 334 -4.35 14.70 17.69
N ASN A 335 -3.67 14.52 18.82
CA ASN A 335 -4.35 14.45 20.11
C ASN A 335 -5.05 15.78 20.44
N THR A 336 -4.38 16.89 20.17
CA THR A 336 -4.96 18.23 20.29
C THR A 336 -6.21 18.40 19.42
N MET A 337 -6.24 17.79 18.24
CA MET A 337 -7.41 17.81 17.34
C MET A 337 -8.60 17.00 17.90
N ILE A 338 -8.33 15.87 18.55
CA ILE A 338 -9.35 15.04 19.22
C ILE A 338 -9.94 15.78 20.43
N ASP A 339 -9.10 16.41 21.24
CA ASP A 339 -9.52 17.17 22.41
C ASP A 339 -10.44 18.35 22.00
N ALA A 340 -10.16 18.96 20.85
CA ALA A 340 -11.02 19.95 20.21
C ALA A 340 -12.32 19.39 19.60
N GLY A 341 -12.62 18.11 19.81
CA GLY A 341 -13.85 17.44 19.35
C GLY A 341 -13.85 17.03 17.88
N ARG A 342 -12.74 17.18 17.15
CA ARG A 342 -12.69 16.97 15.69
C ARG A 342 -12.35 15.53 15.33
N ARG A 343 -13.15 14.92 14.44
CA ARG A 343 -12.81 13.67 13.70
C ARG A 343 -12.29 12.51 14.59
N LYS A 344 -12.81 12.34 15.81
CA LYS A 344 -12.30 11.37 16.80
C LYS A 344 -12.19 9.94 16.26
N THR A 345 -13.24 9.43 15.63
CA THR A 345 -13.31 8.06 15.10
C THR A 345 -12.23 7.79 14.04
N LEU A 346 -11.89 8.79 13.23
CA LEU A 346 -10.85 8.68 12.19
C LEU A 346 -9.44 8.69 12.78
N LEU A 347 -9.22 9.50 13.82
CA LEU A 347 -7.89 9.71 14.39
C LEU A 347 -7.46 8.57 15.33
N PHE A 348 -8.38 7.73 15.81
CA PHE A 348 -8.05 6.59 16.68
C PHE A 348 -7.11 5.57 16.01
N PRO A 349 -7.43 5.02 14.80
CA PRO A 349 -6.49 4.18 14.06
C PRO A 349 -5.16 4.87 13.79
N PHE A 350 -5.21 6.16 13.45
CA PHE A 350 -4.00 6.96 13.19
C PHE A 350 -3.07 7.00 14.40
N GLN A 351 -3.58 7.49 15.52
CA GLN A 351 -2.82 7.56 16.77
C GLN A 351 -2.35 6.19 17.25
N THR A 352 -3.20 5.16 17.16
CA THR A 352 -2.82 3.79 17.54
C THR A 352 -1.66 3.26 16.69
N SER A 353 -1.68 3.51 15.38
CA SER A 353 -0.59 3.09 14.49
C SER A 353 0.73 3.80 14.82
N LEU A 354 0.69 5.08 15.19
CA LEU A 354 1.87 5.84 15.63
C LEU A 354 2.42 5.29 16.95
N LEU A 355 1.56 4.84 17.88
CA LEU A 355 2.00 4.22 19.13
C LEU A 355 2.79 2.94 18.90
N PHE A 356 2.52 2.16 17.85
CA PHE A 356 3.33 0.97 17.52
C PHE A 356 4.80 1.29 17.29
N LEU A 357 5.12 2.53 16.91
CA LEU A 357 6.49 3.01 16.69
C LEU A 357 7.17 3.53 17.97
N LEU A 358 6.44 3.54 19.10
CA LEU A 358 6.84 4.05 20.40
C LEU A 358 6.76 2.95 21.47
N PRO A 359 7.76 2.05 21.57
CA PRO A 359 7.70 0.89 22.48
C PRO A 359 7.52 1.24 23.95
N ASP A 360 8.10 2.35 24.38
CA ASP A 360 8.11 2.81 25.76
C ASP A 360 6.71 3.12 26.31
N VAL A 361 5.77 3.52 25.45
CA VAL A 361 4.37 3.75 25.82
C VAL A 361 3.73 2.46 26.32
N PHE A 362 3.98 1.34 25.64
CA PHE A 362 3.41 0.04 26.00
C PHE A 362 4.06 -0.54 27.26
N GLU A 363 5.34 -0.27 27.49
CA GLU A 363 6.04 -0.68 28.72
C GLU A 363 5.49 0.00 29.97
N VAL A 364 5.20 1.29 29.87
CA VAL A 364 4.55 2.03 30.97
C VAL A 364 3.11 1.55 31.14
N ALA A 365 2.37 1.34 30.05
CA ALA A 365 1.00 0.83 30.10
C ALA A 365 0.90 -0.59 30.69
N SER A 366 1.95 -1.41 30.55
CA SER A 366 2.02 -2.77 31.12
C SER A 366 2.57 -2.81 32.55
N ASN A 367 2.80 -1.66 33.19
CA ASN A 367 3.45 -1.52 34.49
C ASN A 367 4.87 -2.11 34.55
N MET A 368 5.56 -2.25 33.40
CA MET A 368 6.95 -2.70 33.35
C MET A 368 7.94 -1.54 33.57
N ARG A 369 7.50 -0.29 33.41
CA ARG A 369 8.26 0.92 33.75
C ARG A 369 7.38 1.97 34.41
N ASP A 370 8.00 2.76 35.28
CA ASP A 370 7.36 3.95 35.83
C ASP A 370 7.20 5.05 34.77
N ILE A 371 6.16 5.87 34.95
CA ILE A 371 5.87 7.03 34.11
C ILE A 371 7.01 8.06 34.29
N LYS A 372 7.82 8.24 33.25
CA LYS A 372 8.95 9.20 33.27
C LYS A 372 8.60 10.60 32.72
N SER A 373 7.53 10.74 31.93
CA SER A 373 7.21 12.01 31.27
C SER A 373 5.70 12.25 31.15
N SER A 374 5.27 13.52 31.23
CA SER A 374 3.87 13.89 31.01
C SER A 374 3.39 13.51 29.59
N SER A 375 4.28 13.54 28.59
CA SER A 375 4.00 13.09 27.23
C SER A 375 3.61 11.61 27.18
N ILE A 376 4.32 10.74 27.90
CA ILE A 376 3.99 9.30 27.95
C ILE A 376 2.68 9.06 28.70
N SER A 377 2.41 9.83 29.77
CA SER A 377 1.15 9.75 30.51
C SER A 377 -0.06 10.03 29.62
N LYS A 378 0.04 11.01 28.70
CA LYS A 378 -1.03 11.31 27.74
C LYS A 378 -1.29 10.14 26.79
N LYS A 379 -0.22 9.51 26.29
CA LYS A 379 -0.30 8.35 25.38
C LYS A 379 -0.88 7.11 26.06
N VAL A 380 -0.51 6.86 27.32
CA VAL A 380 -1.12 5.80 28.15
C VAL A 380 -2.58 6.11 28.45
N SER A 381 -2.91 7.37 28.73
CA SER A 381 -4.30 7.81 28.95
C SER A 381 -5.18 7.62 27.71
N PHE A 382 -4.62 7.82 26.51
CA PHE A 382 -5.29 7.52 25.25
C PHE A 382 -5.61 6.02 25.12
N LEU A 383 -4.68 5.11 25.48
CA LEU A 383 -4.94 3.67 25.49
C LEU A 383 -6.07 3.30 26.48
N GLU A 384 -6.09 3.90 27.67
CA GLU A 384 -7.18 3.71 28.62
C GLU A 384 -8.51 4.30 28.12
N MET A 385 -8.48 5.44 27.42
CA MET A 385 -9.65 5.99 26.76
C MET A 385 -10.20 5.01 25.73
N LEU A 386 -9.36 4.45 24.84
CA LEU A 386 -9.79 3.43 23.87
C LEU A 386 -10.42 2.23 24.59
N ARG A 387 -9.82 1.76 25.68
CA ARG A 387 -10.35 0.65 26.50
C ARG A 387 -11.73 0.96 27.09
N LYS A 388 -11.97 2.21 27.51
CA LYS A 388 -13.28 2.66 28.00
C LYS A 388 -14.28 2.76 26.86
N THR A 389 -13.90 3.36 25.73
CA THR A 389 -14.75 3.55 24.55
C THR A 389 -15.14 2.21 23.91
N LEU A 390 -14.31 1.18 24.04
CA LEU A 390 -14.63 -0.21 23.66
C LEU A 390 -15.94 -0.70 24.30
N ARG A 391 -16.21 -0.34 25.56
CA ARG A 391 -17.42 -0.76 26.28
C ARG A 391 -18.70 -0.27 25.61
N ASN A 392 -18.61 0.82 24.85
CA ASN A 392 -19.71 1.40 24.09
C ASN A 392 -19.83 0.80 22.68
N ARG A 393 -19.17 -0.34 22.40
CA ARG A 393 -19.13 -1.02 21.09
C ARG A 393 -18.70 -0.12 19.93
N ASN A 394 -17.85 0.86 20.20
CA ASN A 394 -17.30 1.72 19.15
C ASN A 394 -16.36 0.91 18.25
N GLU A 395 -16.69 0.82 16.96
CA GLU A 395 -15.96 0.01 15.98
C GLU A 395 -14.49 0.42 15.84
N ALA A 396 -14.20 1.72 15.85
CA ALA A 396 -12.81 2.21 15.74
C ALA A 396 -11.97 1.81 16.97
N ALA A 397 -12.56 1.87 18.18
CA ALA A 397 -11.88 1.41 19.39
C ALA A 397 -11.65 -0.12 19.39
N ILE A 398 -12.64 -0.90 18.93
CA ILE A 398 -12.52 -2.36 18.74
C ILE A 398 -11.35 -2.66 17.78
N TYR A 399 -11.29 -1.97 16.66
CA TYR A 399 -10.24 -2.12 15.66
C TYR A 399 -8.85 -1.84 16.25
N CYS A 400 -8.69 -0.71 16.95
CA CYS A 400 -7.41 -0.30 17.52
C CYS A 400 -6.88 -1.33 18.52
N LEU A 401 -7.74 -1.80 19.43
CA LEU A 401 -7.36 -2.77 20.45
C LEU A 401 -7.12 -4.16 19.87
N THR A 402 -7.88 -4.57 18.85
CA THR A 402 -7.62 -5.83 18.13
C THR A 402 -6.27 -5.79 17.44
N SER A 403 -5.90 -4.65 16.86
CA SER A 403 -4.59 -4.46 16.22
C SER A 403 -3.46 -4.52 17.25
N VAL A 404 -3.61 -3.89 18.41
CA VAL A 404 -2.65 -4.00 19.53
C VAL A 404 -2.46 -5.46 19.94
N LEU A 405 -3.55 -6.21 20.16
CA LEU A 405 -3.49 -7.62 20.55
C LEU A 405 -2.79 -8.49 19.49
N ARG A 406 -3.05 -8.23 18.20
CA ARG A 406 -2.40 -8.95 17.10
C ARG A 406 -0.89 -8.73 17.12
N MET A 407 -0.42 -7.51 17.37
CA MET A 407 1.01 -7.20 17.43
C MET A 407 1.68 -7.78 18.67
N SER A 408 1.01 -7.75 19.83
CA SER A 408 1.51 -8.42 21.04
C SER A 408 1.68 -9.92 20.87
N ARG A 409 0.78 -10.58 20.12
CA ARG A 409 0.91 -12.00 19.79
C ARG A 409 2.11 -12.29 18.88
N LYS A 410 2.40 -11.43 17.89
CA LYS A 410 3.59 -11.58 17.02
C LYS A 410 4.89 -11.53 17.83
N LYS A 411 4.98 -10.63 18.82
CA LYS A 411 6.11 -10.58 19.77
C LYS A 411 6.23 -11.86 20.60
N CYS A 412 5.10 -12.35 21.12
CA CYS A 412 5.05 -13.53 21.98
C CYS A 412 5.41 -14.83 21.23
N VAL A 413 4.97 -15.04 19.98
CA VAL A 413 5.23 -16.30 19.26
C VAL A 413 6.72 -16.51 18.94
N LYS A 414 7.48 -15.44 18.64
CA LYS A 414 8.91 -15.59 18.31
C LYS A 414 9.83 -15.62 19.53
N GLN A 415 9.45 -14.96 20.63
CA GLN A 415 10.23 -15.03 21.87
C GLN A 415 10.24 -16.44 22.51
N TYR A 416 9.37 -17.35 22.04
CA TYR A 416 9.31 -18.77 22.44
C TYR A 416 9.88 -19.71 21.37
N SER A 417 10.31 -19.19 20.22
CA SER A 417 10.94 -19.98 19.15
C SER A 417 12.46 -20.10 19.32
N GLY A 418 13.05 -19.38 20.29
CA GLY A 418 14.44 -19.54 20.72
C GLY A 418 14.48 -20.05 22.17
N ASP A 419 14.75 -21.35 22.31
CA ASP A 419 15.42 -22.00 23.44
C ASP A 419 14.95 -21.80 24.92
N ILE A 420 14.43 -22.92 25.49
CA ILE A 420 14.60 -23.43 26.88
C ILE A 420 13.66 -22.83 27.99
N PRO A 421 13.33 -23.50 29.12
CA PRO A 421 12.64 -24.76 29.42
C PRO A 421 11.43 -24.55 30.38
N TRP A 422 10.77 -23.39 30.40
CA TRP A 422 9.70 -23.11 31.37
C TRP A 422 8.30 -23.51 30.90
N ALA A 423 8.13 -23.82 29.60
CA ALA A 423 6.87 -24.19 28.96
C ALA A 423 6.30 -25.58 29.36
N ARG A 424 6.80 -26.22 30.43
CA ARG A 424 6.27 -27.50 30.94
C ARG A 424 5.32 -27.37 32.15
N LYS A 425 4.98 -26.16 32.61
CA LYS A 425 4.18 -26.00 33.85
C LYS A 425 2.79 -25.37 33.72
N THR A 426 2.26 -25.18 32.51
CA THR A 426 0.88 -24.67 32.32
C THR A 426 -0.02 -25.62 31.51
N GLN A 427 0.23 -26.92 31.64
CA GLN A 427 -0.78 -27.96 31.44
C GLN A 427 -0.83 -28.82 32.70
N ALA A 428 -1.50 -28.30 33.72
CA ALA A 428 -2.09 -29.06 34.81
C ALA A 428 -3.41 -28.37 35.19
#